data_AF-A0AAW9N0B5-F1
#
_entry.id   AF-A0AAW9N0B5-F1
#
_cell.length_a   1.000
_cell.length_b   1.000
_cell.length_c   1.000
_cell.angle_alpha   90.00
_cell.angle_beta   90.00
_cell.angle_gamma   90.00
#
_symmetry.space_group_name_H-M   'P 1'
#
loop_
_entity.id
_entity.type
_entity.pdbx_description
1 polymer ?
#
loop_
_entity_poly.entity_id
_entity_poly.type
_entity_poly.pdbx_seq_one_letter_code
_entity_poly.pdbx_strand_id
1 'polypeptide(L)'
;MRLDFREKSMGKIKYEDYVTLFSDSGWKLIKGSRSGGAQYFQQEYPDVTSDIFSDTDSQESVKKRYVKYGYTYGTLFLLYFFIFFSSNSWNLDKILNFKSWYFTQGLWEMEGMWFWKAFIFETPFVLLRVLPLFFFLFLGIYYLLRSLINDDSTMITKYFV
;
A
#
# COMPACT_ATOMS: atom_id res chain seq x y z
N MET A 1 -8.76 -22.62 -12.90
CA MET A 1 -8.65 -23.79 -11.99
C MET A 1 -8.32 -23.28 -10.60
N ARG A 2 -9.04 -23.73 -9.56
CA ARG A 2 -8.85 -23.31 -8.16
C ARG A 2 -8.49 -24.51 -7.30
N LEU A 3 -7.55 -24.30 -6.39
CA LEU A 3 -7.13 -25.27 -5.39
C LEU A 3 -7.61 -24.77 -4.02
N ASP A 4 -8.39 -25.58 -3.32
CA ASP A 4 -8.71 -25.37 -1.91
C ASP A 4 -8.10 -26.51 -1.09
N PHE A 5 -7.47 -26.21 0.04
CA PHE A 5 -6.84 -27.22 0.88
C PHE A 5 -7.50 -27.26 2.24
N ARG A 6 -7.98 -28.43 2.64
CA ARG A 6 -8.61 -28.62 3.94
C ARG A 6 -7.90 -29.68 4.76
N GLU A 7 -7.49 -29.32 5.97
CA GLU A 7 -6.82 -30.23 6.90
C GLU A 7 -7.78 -31.19 7.60
N LYS A 8 -9.02 -30.78 7.85
CA LYS A 8 -10.00 -31.56 8.64
C LYS A 8 -11.03 -32.25 7.75
N SER A 9 -11.34 -33.50 8.10
CA SER A 9 -12.41 -34.26 7.46
C SER A 9 -13.79 -33.67 7.77
N MET A 10 -14.68 -33.65 6.77
CA MET A 10 -16.08 -33.23 6.93
C MET A 10 -17.01 -34.43 7.02
N GLY A 11 -18.06 -34.29 7.83
CA GLY A 11 -19.21 -35.19 7.79
C GLY A 11 -19.91 -35.12 6.42
N LYS A 12 -20.62 -36.18 6.04
CA LYS A 12 -21.23 -36.33 4.71
C LYS A 12 -22.08 -35.12 4.30
N ILE A 13 -22.98 -34.67 5.18
CA ILE A 13 -23.88 -33.53 4.94
C ILE A 13 -23.07 -32.24 4.72
N LYS A 14 -22.09 -31.94 5.59
CA LYS A 14 -21.23 -30.76 5.45
C LYS A 14 -20.38 -30.76 4.18
N TYR A 15 -20.01 -31.95 3.70
CA TYR A 15 -19.28 -32.08 2.45
C TYR A 15 -20.18 -31.85 1.24
N GLU A 16 -21.40 -32.38 1.26
CA GLU A 16 -22.42 -32.13 0.24
C GLU A 16 -22.79 -30.64 0.19
N ASP A 17 -23.05 -30.00 1.34
CA ASP A 17 -23.30 -28.55 1.42
C ASP A 17 -22.12 -27.73 0.87
N TYR A 18 -20.89 -28.15 1.20
CA TYR A 18 -19.67 -27.52 0.70
C TYR A 18 -19.55 -27.63 -0.82
N VAL A 19 -19.76 -28.81 -1.42
CA VAL A 19 -19.70 -28.97 -2.88
C VAL A 19 -20.81 -28.20 -3.58
N THR A 20 -22.03 -28.22 -3.02
CA THR A 20 -23.18 -27.50 -3.55
C THR A 20 -22.93 -25.98 -3.55
N LEU A 21 -22.38 -25.42 -2.49
CA LEU A 21 -22.05 -23.98 -2.43
C LEU A 21 -21.08 -23.55 -3.55
N PHE A 22 -20.09 -24.38 -3.86
CA PHE A 22 -19.18 -24.11 -4.98
C PHE A 22 -19.89 -24.29 -6.33
N SER A 23 -20.75 -25.30 -6.46
CA SER A 23 -21.55 -25.55 -7.67
C SER A 23 -22.50 -24.39 -7.97
N ASP A 24 -23.19 -23.87 -6.95
CA ASP A 24 -24.10 -22.71 -7.06
C ASP A 24 -23.35 -21.45 -7.50
N SER A 25 -22.06 -21.39 -7.19
CA SER A 25 -21.16 -20.31 -7.59
C SER A 25 -20.47 -20.55 -8.93
N GLY A 26 -20.88 -21.57 -9.69
CA GLY A 26 -20.35 -21.89 -11.01
C GLY A 26 -19.02 -22.67 -11.00
N TRP A 27 -18.68 -23.32 -9.89
CA TRP A 27 -17.46 -24.11 -9.74
C TRP A 27 -17.78 -25.60 -9.59
N LYS A 28 -17.24 -26.40 -10.51
CA LYS A 28 -17.37 -27.86 -10.52
C LYS A 28 -16.16 -28.53 -9.86
N LEU A 29 -16.40 -29.42 -8.90
CA LEU A 29 -15.36 -30.23 -8.29
C LEU A 29 -14.86 -31.29 -9.29
N ILE A 30 -13.56 -31.28 -9.61
CA ILE A 30 -12.92 -32.32 -10.44
C ILE A 30 -12.38 -33.45 -9.56
N LYS A 31 -11.71 -33.09 -8.47
CA LYS A 31 -10.96 -34.05 -7.66
C LYS A 31 -10.91 -33.58 -6.21
N GLY A 32 -11.25 -34.47 -5.29
CA GLY A 32 -11.28 -34.13 -3.87
C GLY A 32 -11.81 -35.28 -3.02
N SER A 33 -11.67 -35.16 -1.71
CA SER A 33 -12.18 -36.13 -0.74
C SER A 33 -12.79 -35.45 0.48
N ARG A 34 -13.81 -36.09 1.07
CA ARG A 34 -14.37 -35.68 2.37
C ARG A 34 -13.40 -35.83 3.54
N SER A 35 -12.37 -36.67 3.40
CA SER A 35 -11.39 -36.97 4.45
C SER A 35 -10.32 -35.89 4.64
N GLY A 36 -10.43 -34.75 3.95
CA GLY A 36 -9.41 -33.71 3.90
C GLY A 36 -8.48 -33.86 2.70
N GLY A 37 -7.56 -32.91 2.56
CA GLY A 37 -6.61 -32.77 1.47
C GLY A 37 -6.99 -31.69 0.46
N ALA A 38 -6.29 -31.72 -0.68
CA ALA A 38 -6.51 -30.81 -1.80
C ALA A 38 -7.82 -31.12 -2.54
N GLN A 39 -8.66 -30.11 -2.72
CA GLN A 39 -9.85 -30.11 -3.55
C GLN A 39 -9.59 -29.23 -4.78
N TYR A 40 -9.83 -29.77 -5.96
CA TYR A 40 -9.63 -29.10 -7.24
C TYR A 40 -10.97 -28.75 -7.84
N PHE A 41 -11.18 -27.45 -8.08
CA PHE A 41 -12.38 -26.92 -8.71
C PHE A 41 -12.04 -26.30 -10.07
N GLN A 42 -12.94 -26.51 -11.02
CA GLN A 42 -12.91 -25.90 -12.35
C GLN A 42 -14.13 -25.02 -12.55
N GLN A 43 -13.93 -23.88 -13.21
CA GLN A 43 -15.02 -23.00 -13.60
C GLN A 43 -15.88 -23.71 -14.64
N GLU A 44 -17.19 -23.67 -14.43
CA GLU A 44 -18.17 -24.23 -15.36
C GLU A 44 -18.48 -23.26 -16.51
N TYR A 45 -18.37 -21.94 -16.26
CA TYR A 45 -18.56 -20.89 -17.27
C TYR A 45 -17.36 -19.91 -17.29
N PRO A 46 -17.08 -19.27 -18.45
CA PRO A 46 -15.99 -18.31 -18.58
C PRO A 46 -16.19 -17.03 -17.75
N ASP A 47 -17.43 -16.65 -17.43
CA ASP A 47 -17.79 -15.44 -16.66
C ASP A 47 -17.93 -15.68 -15.13
N VAL A 48 -17.46 -16.82 -14.61
CA VAL A 48 -17.55 -17.11 -13.18
C VAL A 48 -16.50 -16.31 -12.41
N THR A 49 -16.96 -15.39 -11.57
CA THR A 49 -16.13 -14.59 -10.66
C THR A 49 -15.32 -15.49 -9.72
N SER A 50 -14.04 -15.18 -9.53
CA SER A 50 -13.15 -15.95 -8.63
C SER A 50 -13.54 -15.86 -7.15
N ASP A 51 -14.34 -14.86 -6.78
CA ASP A 51 -14.67 -14.54 -5.40
C ASP A 51 -16.02 -15.14 -4.98
N ILE A 52 -16.00 -16.45 -4.71
CA ILE A 52 -17.14 -17.27 -4.28
C ILE A 52 -17.67 -16.90 -2.88
N PHE A 53 -16.86 -16.19 -2.09
CA PHE A 53 -17.13 -15.89 -0.67
C PHE A 53 -17.05 -14.40 -0.32
N SER A 54 -16.91 -13.53 -1.32
CA SER A 54 -16.88 -12.10 -1.06
C SER A 54 -18.22 -11.52 -1.50
N ASP A 55 -19.09 -11.28 -0.54
CA ASP A 55 -20.27 -10.45 -0.79
C ASP A 55 -19.80 -9.08 -1.31
N THR A 56 -20.59 -8.46 -2.19
CA THR A 56 -20.32 -7.12 -2.70
C THR A 56 -20.10 -6.12 -1.56
N ASP A 57 -20.86 -6.28 -0.47
CA ASP A 57 -20.72 -5.48 0.75
C ASP A 57 -19.36 -5.70 1.45
N SER A 58 -18.84 -6.93 1.43
CA SER A 58 -17.52 -7.25 1.97
C SER A 58 -16.42 -6.58 1.17
N GLN A 59 -16.50 -6.63 -0.17
CA GLN A 59 -15.58 -5.94 -1.08
C GLN A 59 -15.60 -4.43 -0.89
N GLU A 60 -16.79 -3.83 -0.77
CA GLU A 60 -16.93 -2.41 -0.46
C GLU A 60 -16.34 -2.04 0.90
N SER A 61 -16.53 -2.88 1.92
CA SER A 61 -15.97 -2.66 3.25
C SER A 61 -14.43 -2.67 3.23
N VAL A 62 -13.82 -3.55 2.43
CA VAL A 62 -12.37 -3.61 2.23
C VAL A 62 -11.88 -2.32 1.57
N LYS A 63 -12.55 -1.87 0.49
CA LYS A 63 -12.21 -0.61 -0.18
C LYS A 63 -12.30 0.60 0.75
N LYS A 64 -13.39 0.72 1.52
CA LYS A 64 -13.58 1.78 2.52
C LYS A 64 -12.48 1.79 3.58
N ARG A 65 -12.09 0.60 4.07
CA ARG A 65 -10.95 0.47 5.02
C ARG A 65 -9.63 0.93 4.37
N TYR A 66 -9.37 0.53 3.14
CA TYR A 66 -8.16 0.92 2.42
C TYR A 66 -8.05 2.44 2.25
N VAL A 67 -9.13 3.10 1.83
CA VAL A 67 -9.23 4.57 1.73
C VAL A 67 -9.00 5.22 3.10
N LYS A 68 -9.66 4.73 4.16
CA LYS A 68 -9.45 5.25 5.53
C LYS A 68 -7.99 5.14 5.98
N TYR A 69 -7.33 4.02 5.71
CA TYR A 69 -5.91 3.87 6.01
C TYR A 69 -5.04 4.81 5.16
N GLY A 70 -5.35 4.97 3.88
CA GLY A 70 -4.68 5.93 3.00
C GLY A 70 -4.69 7.35 3.56
N TYR A 71 -5.87 7.85 3.97
CA TYR A 71 -5.98 9.15 4.63
C TYR A 71 -5.21 9.21 5.95
N THR A 72 -5.32 8.17 6.79
CA THR A 72 -4.63 8.13 8.10
C THR A 72 -3.11 8.19 7.94
N TYR A 73 -2.52 7.34 7.07
CA TYR A 73 -1.08 7.35 6.80
C TYR A 73 -0.64 8.63 6.09
N GLY A 74 -1.43 9.12 5.13
CA GLY A 74 -1.16 10.39 4.46
C GLY A 74 -1.05 11.56 5.44
N THR A 75 -2.02 11.71 6.33
CA THR A 75 -2.00 12.74 7.38
C THR A 75 -0.84 12.54 8.37
N LEU A 76 -0.54 11.30 8.78
CA LEU A 76 0.60 11.02 9.66
C LEU A 76 1.94 11.41 9.02
N PHE A 77 2.14 11.13 7.74
CA PHE A 77 3.35 11.53 7.03
C PHE A 77 3.46 13.05 6.86
N LEU A 78 2.35 13.74 6.59
CA LEU A 78 2.35 15.21 6.57
C LEU A 78 2.63 15.81 7.95
N LEU A 79 2.15 15.18 9.02
CA LEU A 79 2.48 15.59 10.39
C LEU A 79 3.97 15.42 10.66
N TYR A 80 4.57 14.29 10.26
CA TYR A 80 6.01 14.10 10.37
C TYR A 80 6.79 15.12 9.55
N PHE A 81 6.37 15.41 8.32
CA PHE A 81 6.95 16.48 7.51
C PHE A 81 6.92 17.82 8.25
N PHE A 82 5.77 18.19 8.83
CA PHE A 82 5.63 19.43 9.58
C PHE A 82 6.57 19.49 10.79
N ILE A 83 6.64 18.40 11.58
CA ILE A 83 7.55 18.31 12.73
C ILE A 83 9.01 18.48 12.29
N PHE A 84 9.45 17.79 11.22
CA PHE A 84 10.81 17.89 10.70
C PHE A 84 11.14 19.26 10.11
N PHE A 85 10.17 19.89 9.46
CA PHE A 85 10.30 21.23 8.90
C PHE A 85 10.46 22.26 10.02
N SER A 86 9.62 22.19 11.06
CA SER A 86 9.68 23.08 12.23
C SER A 86 10.92 22.86 13.08
N SER A 87 11.33 21.61 13.34
CA SER A 87 12.44 21.29 14.25
C SER A 87 13.81 21.75 13.73
N ASN A 88 14.00 21.72 12.41
CA ASN A 88 15.27 22.09 11.78
C ASN A 88 15.31 23.56 11.33
N SER A 89 14.31 24.37 11.73
CA SER A 89 14.16 25.77 11.31
C SER A 89 14.36 25.94 9.80
N TRP A 90 13.71 25.07 9.03
CA TRP A 90 13.69 25.15 7.58
C TRP A 90 12.85 26.34 7.15
N ASN A 91 13.36 27.05 6.15
CA ASN A 91 12.68 28.17 5.50
C ASN A 91 12.66 27.87 4.01
N LEU A 92 11.73 28.46 3.26
CA LEU A 92 11.69 28.31 1.80
C LEU A 92 13.02 28.70 1.14
N ASP A 93 13.66 29.76 1.64
CA ASP A 93 14.97 30.22 1.14
C ASP A 93 16.08 29.18 1.36
N LYS A 94 16.08 28.48 2.51
CA LYS A 94 17.05 27.42 2.80
C LYS A 94 16.81 26.18 1.95
N ILE A 95 15.56 25.87 1.64
CA ILE A 95 15.23 24.74 0.76
C ILE A 95 15.70 25.02 -0.66
N LEU A 96 15.52 26.24 -1.17
CA LEU A 96 15.95 26.61 -2.52
C LEU A 96 17.46 26.79 -2.64
N ASN A 97 18.13 27.17 -1.55
CA ASN A 97 19.57 27.39 -1.56
C ASN A 97 20.34 26.13 -1.16
N PHE A 98 20.79 25.37 -2.16
CA PHE A 98 21.59 24.15 -1.98
C PHE A 98 22.84 24.35 -1.13
N LYS A 99 23.49 25.52 -1.21
CA LYS A 99 24.70 25.82 -0.42
C LYS A 99 24.41 25.84 1.08
N SER A 100 23.21 26.26 1.46
CA SER A 100 22.78 26.39 2.86
C SER A 100 22.50 25.05 3.55
N TRP A 101 22.50 23.95 2.80
CA TRP A 101 22.29 22.61 3.35
C TRP A 101 23.53 22.09 4.07
N TYR A 102 24.70 22.56 3.65
CA TYR A 102 26.00 22.29 4.26
C TYR A 102 26.22 23.26 5.42
N PHE A 103 26.61 22.73 6.58
CA PHE A 103 26.99 23.47 7.77
C PHE A 103 28.45 23.92 7.79
N THR A 104 29.34 23.29 7.01
CA THR A 104 30.72 23.73 6.92
C THR A 104 30.78 25.14 6.31
N GLN A 105 31.05 26.13 7.17
CA GLN A 105 31.29 27.50 6.74
C GLN A 105 32.54 27.53 5.86
N GLY A 106 32.49 28.26 4.75
CA GLY A 106 33.65 28.33 3.86
C GLY A 106 33.80 27.13 2.93
N LEU A 107 32.89 26.13 2.94
CA LEU A 107 33.01 24.91 2.12
C LEU A 107 33.14 25.25 0.64
N TRP A 108 32.38 26.23 0.16
CA TRP A 108 32.33 26.63 -1.24
C TRP A 108 33.53 27.49 -1.66
N GLU A 109 34.26 28.01 -0.68
CA GLU A 109 35.45 28.83 -0.79
C GLU A 109 36.74 27.99 -0.70
N MET A 110 36.64 26.71 -0.34
CA MET A 110 37.78 25.78 -0.33
C MET A 110 38.18 25.39 -1.77
N GLU A 111 39.48 25.24 -2.01
CA GLU A 111 40.02 24.82 -3.30
C GLU A 111 40.73 23.45 -3.23
N GLY A 112 40.73 22.75 -4.36
CA GLY A 112 41.50 21.52 -4.55
C GLY A 112 41.03 20.33 -3.71
N MET A 113 41.97 19.61 -3.11
CA MET A 113 41.69 18.34 -2.41
C MET A 113 40.95 18.53 -1.07
N TRP A 114 41.07 19.70 -0.43
CA TRP A 114 40.38 20.01 0.81
C TRP A 114 38.87 20.15 0.60
N PHE A 115 38.45 20.76 -0.51
CA PHE A 115 37.05 20.82 -0.92
C PHE A 115 36.42 19.43 -1.02
N TRP A 116 37.03 18.53 -1.80
CA TRP A 116 36.47 17.20 -2.04
C TRP A 116 36.35 16.36 -0.77
N LYS A 117 37.34 16.44 0.13
CA LYS A 117 37.30 15.74 1.42
C LYS A 117 36.18 16.26 2.30
N ALA A 118 36.07 17.58 2.46
CA ALA A 118 35.03 18.19 3.27
C ALA A 118 33.64 17.94 2.68
N PHE A 119 33.49 18.05 1.36
CA PHE A 119 32.26 17.78 0.65
C PHE A 119 31.78 16.34 0.86
N ILE A 120 32.59 15.33 0.52
CA ILE A 120 32.22 13.91 0.64
C ILE A 120 31.92 13.53 2.08
N PHE A 121 32.68 14.07 3.03
CA PHE A 121 32.46 13.81 4.45
C PHE A 121 31.11 14.38 4.92
N GLU A 122 30.72 15.56 4.46
CA GLU A 122 29.53 16.25 4.91
C GLU A 122 28.25 15.79 4.18
N THR A 123 28.34 15.41 2.91
CA THR A 123 27.20 14.95 2.09
C THR A 123 26.29 13.92 2.80
N PRO A 124 26.79 12.84 3.45
CA PRO A 124 25.91 11.89 4.14
C PRO A 124 25.08 12.53 5.25
N PHE A 125 25.63 13.49 6.00
CA PHE A 125 24.90 14.20 7.05
C PHE A 125 23.85 15.14 6.47
N VAL A 126 24.15 15.79 5.35
CA VAL A 126 23.19 16.61 4.60
C VAL A 126 22.04 15.73 4.12
N LEU A 127 22.34 14.57 3.53
CA LEU A 127 21.32 13.62 3.08
C LEU A 127 20.43 13.14 4.23
N LEU A 128 21.01 12.76 5.37
CA LEU A 128 20.23 12.33 6.54
C LEU A 128 19.30 13.42 7.08
N ARG A 129 19.60 14.69 6.85
CA ARG A 129 18.75 15.82 7.27
C ARG A 129 17.68 16.17 6.25
N VAL A 130 18.06 16.19 4.98
CA VAL A 130 17.21 16.70 3.88
C VAL A 130 16.30 15.62 3.32
N LEU A 131 16.79 14.38 3.22
CA LEU A 131 16.05 13.27 2.62
C LEU A 131 14.76 12.94 3.38
N PRO A 132 14.74 12.85 4.72
CA PRO A 132 13.49 12.58 5.45
C PRO A 132 12.39 13.61 5.18
N LEU A 133 12.77 14.88 5.01
CA LEU A 133 11.84 15.98 4.76
C LEU A 133 11.09 15.77 3.43
N PHE A 134 11.83 15.50 2.35
CA PHE A 134 11.22 15.20 1.04
C PHE A 134 10.52 13.84 1.01
N PHE A 135 11.06 12.84 1.70
CA PHE A 135 10.49 11.50 1.76
C PHE A 135 9.10 11.50 2.41
N PHE A 136 8.94 12.13 3.56
CA PHE A 136 7.65 12.23 4.23
C PHE A 136 6.65 13.11 3.46
N LEU A 137 7.12 14.19 2.84
CA LEU A 137 6.26 15.02 1.99
C LEU A 137 5.71 14.22 0.81
N PHE A 138 6.58 13.52 0.08
CA PHE A 138 6.20 12.74 -1.09
C PHE A 138 5.25 11.59 -0.72
N LEU A 139 5.57 10.84 0.33
CA LEU A 139 4.70 9.76 0.80
C LEU A 139 3.34 10.28 1.27
N GLY A 140 3.32 11.39 2.02
CA GLY A 140 2.08 12.02 2.47
C GLY A 140 1.16 12.36 1.30
N ILE A 141 1.70 13.06 0.29
CA ILE A 141 0.96 13.42 -0.92
C ILE A 141 0.53 12.16 -1.69
N TYR A 142 1.42 11.18 -1.87
CA TYR A 142 1.13 9.94 -2.58
C TYR A 142 -0.05 9.18 -1.96
N TYR A 143 -0.03 8.96 -0.64
CA TYR A 143 -1.10 8.24 0.05
C TYR A 143 -2.43 9.00 0.01
N LEU A 144 -2.41 10.33 0.12
CA LEU A 144 -3.61 11.16 0.01
C LEU A 144 -4.21 11.13 -1.41
N LEU A 145 -3.38 11.32 -2.45
CA LEU A 145 -3.83 11.23 -3.84
C LEU A 145 -4.39 9.85 -4.16
N ARG A 146 -3.71 8.78 -3.72
CA ARG A 146 -4.20 7.43 -3.96
C ARG A 146 -5.50 7.15 -3.22
N SER A 147 -5.65 7.69 -2.00
CA SER A 147 -6.89 7.61 -1.24
C SER A 147 -8.03 8.33 -1.95
N LEU A 148 -7.79 9.55 -2.43
CA LEU A 148 -8.78 10.39 -3.11
C LEU A 148 -9.28 9.76 -4.42
N ILE A 149 -8.37 9.25 -5.26
CA ILE A 149 -8.71 8.55 -6.50
C ILE A 149 -9.58 7.31 -6.21
N ASN A 150 -9.24 6.55 -5.17
CA ASN A 150 -9.99 5.35 -4.81
C ASN A 150 -11.37 5.69 -4.23
N ASP A 151 -11.50 6.80 -3.49
CA ASP A 151 -12.75 7.27 -2.90
C ASP A 151 -13.74 7.76 -3.97
N ASP A 152 -13.26 8.54 -4.95
CA ASP A 152 -14.05 9.01 -6.09
C ASP A 152 -14.56 7.82 -6.94
N SER A 153 -13.72 6.81 -7.15
CA SER A 153 -14.12 5.60 -7.87
C SER A 153 -15.26 4.85 -7.18
N THR A 154 -15.27 4.82 -5.84
CA THR A 154 -16.37 4.22 -5.07
C THR A 154 -17.66 5.05 -5.10
N MET A 155 -17.54 6.38 -5.12
CA MET A 155 -18.72 7.26 -5.23
C MET A 155 -19.40 7.09 -6.59
N ILE A 156 -18.64 7.08 -7.69
CA ILE A 156 -19.19 6.92 -9.04
C ILE A 156 -19.94 5.58 -9.16
N THR A 157 -19.37 4.46 -8.69
CA THR A 157 -20.07 3.16 -8.75
C THR A 157 -21.39 3.16 -7.97
N LYS A 158 -21.49 3.91 -6.87
CA LYS A 158 -22.70 3.96 -6.03
C LYS A 158 -23.87 4.75 -6.65
N TYR A 159 -23.61 5.67 -7.58
CA TYR A 159 -24.66 6.49 -8.21
C TYR A 159 -25.14 5.96 -9.57
N PHE A 160 -24.43 5.01 -10.17
CA PHE A 160 -24.73 4.45 -11.50
C PHE A 160 -25.22 2.99 -11.47
N VAL A 161 -25.47 2.43 -10.27
CA VAL A 161 -26.15 1.15 -10.02
C VAL A 161 -27.43 1.43 -9.25
#